data_AF-A0A7S0DHN5-F1
#
_entry.id   AF-A0A7S0DHN5-F1
#
_cell.length_a   1.000
_cell.length_b   1.000
_cell.length_c   1.000
_cell.angle_alpha   90.00
_cell.angle_beta   90.00
_cell.angle_gamma   90.00
#
_symmetry.space_group_name_H-M   'P 1'
#
loop_
_entity.id
_entity.type
_entity.pdbx_description
1 polymer ?
#
loop_
_entity_poly.entity_id
_entity_poly.type
_entity_poly.pdbx_seq_one_letter_code
_entity_poly.pdbx_strand_id
1 'polypeptide(L)'
;CVNPTILTIVEAICISALSLDALFRFISRGRESFLRSGWHKVLVVMLLFSWVWMFVPHRLRIQRMIRPFYLGFHSHSLRKIINSMFKGVISIAYVGTVLIFHLVVFGIVGTKFFKHVSPREFGNFYKSVISLFTLLTTANYPDVMVLALRDSRWNFLFFFCFLVIGLFLFLNLVLAMVFNSYKSAVEKNLKVYRSRARLALQASFELLDLNNQNYISLDTFRHLMLHLKPEL
;
A
#
# COMPACT_ATOMS: atom_id res chain seq x y z
N CYS A 1 5.91 -39.21 4.58
CA CYS A 1 4.68 -38.98 5.37
C CYS A 1 5.07 -38.63 6.79
N VAL A 2 5.15 -37.34 7.15
CA VAL A 2 5.43 -36.94 8.53
C VAL A 2 4.18 -37.20 9.36
N ASN A 3 4.32 -37.85 10.51
CA ASN A 3 3.19 -38.14 11.40
C ASN A 3 2.45 -36.84 11.78
N PRO A 4 1.12 -36.79 11.62
CA PRO A 4 0.35 -35.57 11.90
C PRO A 4 0.45 -35.13 13.36
N THR A 5 0.64 -36.08 14.27
CA THR A 5 0.86 -35.84 15.71
C THR A 5 2.16 -35.08 15.97
N ILE A 6 3.28 -35.50 15.38
CA ILE A 6 4.58 -34.82 15.50
C ILE A 6 4.47 -33.38 15.03
N LEU A 7 3.79 -33.16 13.89
CA LEU A 7 3.60 -31.81 13.38
C LEU A 7 2.84 -30.96 14.40
N THR A 8 1.69 -31.44 14.91
CA THR A 8 0.87 -30.68 15.87
C THR A 8 1.63 -30.27 17.13
N ILE A 9 2.53 -31.13 17.62
CA ILE A 9 3.36 -30.86 18.79
C ILE A 9 4.36 -29.74 18.48
N VAL A 10 5.03 -29.81 17.32
CA VAL A 10 5.94 -28.75 16.87
C VAL A 10 5.18 -27.43 16.70
N GLU A 11 3.97 -27.44 16.12
CA GLU A 11 3.16 -26.22 15.99
C GLU A 11 2.80 -25.63 17.36
N ALA A 12 2.42 -26.47 18.32
CA ALA A 12 2.08 -26.05 19.68
C ALA A 12 3.28 -25.36 20.37
N ILE A 13 4.46 -25.96 20.27
CA ILE A 13 5.70 -25.44 20.85
C ILE A 13 6.07 -24.10 20.22
N CYS A 14 5.96 -23.97 18.90
CA CYS A 14 6.25 -22.70 18.23
C CYS A 14 5.29 -21.59 18.65
N ILE A 15 3.99 -21.88 18.73
CA ILE A 15 2.97 -20.89 19.10
C ILE A 15 3.15 -20.48 20.57
N SER A 16 3.44 -21.42 21.47
CA SER A 16 3.67 -21.11 22.88
C SER A 16 4.92 -20.26 23.06
N ALA A 17 6.02 -20.58 22.38
CA ALA A 17 7.24 -19.77 22.40
C ALA A 17 7.00 -18.33 21.86
N LEU A 18 6.26 -18.18 20.76
CA LEU A 18 5.88 -16.87 20.22
C LEU A 18 4.96 -16.09 21.16
N SER A 19 4.05 -16.79 21.84
CA SER A 19 3.15 -16.19 22.83
C SER A 19 3.93 -15.70 24.05
N LEU A 20 4.95 -16.44 24.48
CA LEU A 20 5.85 -16.05 25.57
C LEU A 20 6.70 -14.83 25.21
N ASP A 21 7.30 -14.75 24.01
CA ASP A 21 8.00 -13.54 23.55
C ASP A 21 7.06 -12.32 23.50
N ALA A 22 5.84 -12.51 23.01
CA ALA A 22 4.83 -11.45 23.01
C ALA A 22 4.44 -10.98 24.42
N LEU A 23 4.32 -11.91 25.37
CA LEU A 23 4.03 -11.61 26.77
C LEU A 23 5.19 -10.86 27.44
N PHE A 24 6.44 -11.26 27.20
CA PHE A 24 7.62 -10.57 27.72
C PHE A 24 7.70 -9.12 27.22
N ARG A 25 7.38 -8.90 25.95
CA ARG A 25 7.28 -7.55 25.35
C ARG A 25 6.12 -6.72 25.91
N PHE A 26 5.01 -7.37 26.25
CA PHE A 26 3.88 -6.73 26.90
C PHE A 26 4.25 -6.24 28.31
N ILE A 27 4.93 -7.07 29.10
CA ILE A 27 5.36 -6.73 30.46
C ILE A 27 6.40 -5.60 30.44
N SER A 28 7.43 -5.71 29.59
CA SER A 28 8.53 -4.73 29.52
C SER A 28 8.11 -3.33 29.05
N ARG A 29 7.13 -3.21 28.15
CA ARG A 29 6.68 -1.90 27.62
C ARG A 29 5.53 -1.26 28.39
N GLY A 30 4.88 -2.00 29.28
CA GLY A 30 3.70 -1.56 30.02
C GLY A 30 2.41 -1.58 29.19
N ARG A 31 1.28 -1.78 29.89
CA ARG A 31 -0.05 -2.02 29.31
C ARG A 31 -0.52 -0.90 28.37
N GLU A 32 -0.30 0.35 28.76
CA GLU A 32 -0.80 1.51 28.01
C GLU A 32 -0.04 1.73 26.68
N SER A 33 1.28 1.62 26.72
CA SER A 33 2.13 1.77 25.54
C SER A 33 1.89 0.65 24.52
N PHE A 34 1.68 -0.58 25.01
CA PHE A 34 1.41 -1.73 24.17
C PHE A 34 0.05 -1.63 23.45
N LEU A 35 -1.01 -1.28 24.18
CA LEU A 35 -2.36 -1.12 23.62
C LEU A 35 -2.52 0.12 22.73
N ARG A 36 -1.61 1.10 22.79
CA ARG A 36 -1.65 2.26 21.88
C ARG A 36 -1.12 1.93 20.48
N SER A 37 -0.24 0.92 20.34
CA SER A 37 0.35 0.56 19.04
C SER A 37 -0.47 -0.49 18.30
N GLY A 38 -1.04 -0.11 17.14
CA GLY A 38 -1.86 -1.00 16.29
C GLY A 38 -1.16 -2.29 15.87
N TRP A 39 0.16 -2.26 15.66
CA TRP A 39 0.93 -3.45 15.28
C TRP A 39 0.97 -4.54 16.35
N HIS A 40 0.95 -4.16 17.62
CA HIS A 40 0.91 -5.13 18.72
C HIS A 40 -0.49 -5.74 18.86
N LYS A 41 -1.55 -4.97 18.60
CA LYS A 41 -2.93 -5.50 18.54
C LYS A 41 -3.08 -6.56 17.46
N VAL A 42 -2.57 -6.31 16.26
CA VAL A 42 -2.62 -7.27 15.15
C VAL A 42 -1.88 -8.56 15.52
N LEU A 43 -0.69 -8.44 16.13
CA LEU A 43 0.07 -9.60 16.60
C LEU A 43 -0.70 -10.42 17.64
N VAL A 44 -1.37 -9.77 18.61
CA VAL A 44 -2.20 -10.48 19.60
C VAL A 44 -3.39 -11.17 18.94
N VAL A 45 -4.13 -10.51 18.04
CA VAL A 45 -5.26 -11.11 17.32
C VAL A 45 -4.82 -12.32 16.50
N MET A 46 -3.67 -12.23 15.84
CA MET A 46 -3.09 -13.30 15.04
C MET A 46 -2.65 -14.51 15.89
N LEU A 47 -2.08 -14.25 17.08
CA LEU A 47 -1.75 -15.30 18.05
C LEU A 47 -3.01 -15.98 18.60
N LEU A 48 -4.03 -15.21 19.00
CA LEU A 48 -5.31 -15.76 19.46
C LEU A 48 -5.96 -16.62 18.37
N PHE A 49 -5.98 -16.12 17.13
CA PHE A 49 -6.47 -16.89 15.98
C PHE A 49 -5.69 -18.20 15.81
N SER A 50 -4.36 -18.17 15.99
CA SER A 50 -3.52 -19.37 15.89
C SER A 50 -3.78 -20.39 17.00
N TRP A 51 -4.06 -19.95 18.23
CA TRP A 51 -4.47 -20.83 19.31
C TRP A 51 -5.84 -21.46 19.05
N VAL A 52 -6.83 -20.69 18.61
CA VAL A 52 -8.17 -21.20 18.27
C VAL A 52 -8.10 -22.22 17.13
N TRP A 53 -7.28 -21.95 16.12
CA TRP A 53 -7.12 -22.82 14.96
C TRP A 53 -6.36 -24.13 15.24
N MET A 54 -5.73 -24.26 16.40
CA MET A 54 -5.06 -25.50 16.80
C MET A 54 -6.06 -26.66 17.00
N PHE A 55 -7.29 -26.35 17.42
CA PHE A 55 -8.36 -27.32 17.63
C PHE A 55 -9.04 -27.78 16.33
N VAL A 56 -8.71 -27.17 15.18
CA VAL A 56 -9.28 -27.53 13.89
C VAL A 56 -8.56 -28.75 13.29
N PRO A 57 -9.28 -29.70 12.66
CA PRO A 57 -8.69 -30.85 12.01
C PRO A 57 -7.66 -30.46 10.95
N HIS A 58 -6.60 -31.27 10.85
CA HIS A 58 -5.41 -30.98 10.05
C HIS A 58 -5.70 -30.64 8.57
N ARG A 59 -6.79 -31.16 7.99
CA ARG A 59 -7.19 -30.92 6.59
C ARG A 59 -7.56 -29.47 6.29
N LEU A 60 -8.00 -28.70 7.29
CA LEU A 60 -8.49 -27.33 7.11
C LEU A 60 -7.51 -26.27 7.62
N ARG A 61 -6.33 -26.63 8.13
CA ARG A 61 -5.44 -25.68 8.83
C ARG A 61 -4.86 -24.59 7.92
N ILE A 62 -5.54 -23.44 7.87
CA ILE A 62 -5.10 -22.21 7.18
C ILE A 62 -3.93 -21.53 7.92
N GLN A 63 -3.73 -21.86 9.20
CA GLN A 63 -2.71 -21.28 10.08
C GLN A 63 -1.29 -21.23 9.49
N ARG A 64 -0.93 -22.15 8.60
CA ARG A 64 0.39 -22.17 7.96
C ARG A 64 0.67 -20.94 7.11
N MET A 65 -0.37 -20.43 6.44
CA MET A 65 -0.29 -19.23 5.59
C MET A 65 -0.01 -17.96 6.42
N ILE A 66 -0.35 -17.98 7.71
CA ILE A 66 -0.20 -16.86 8.63
C ILE A 66 1.25 -16.72 9.11
N ARG A 67 2.06 -17.80 9.08
CA ARG A 67 3.42 -17.79 9.67
C ARG A 67 4.41 -16.79 9.08
N PRO A 68 4.52 -16.64 7.74
CA PRO A 68 5.42 -15.65 7.15
C PRO A 68 5.12 -14.23 7.63
N PHE A 69 3.86 -13.94 7.96
CA PHE A 69 3.47 -12.63 8.46
C PHE A 69 4.03 -12.36 9.87
N TYR A 70 4.24 -13.37 10.73
CA TYR A 70 4.82 -13.16 12.07
C TYR A 70 6.21 -12.54 11.98
N LEU A 71 7.00 -12.97 10.98
CA LEU A 71 8.30 -12.40 10.67
C LEU A 71 8.19 -10.92 10.25
N GLY A 72 7.17 -10.61 9.44
CA GLY A 72 6.79 -9.25 9.03
C GLY A 72 6.44 -8.32 10.19
N PHE A 73 5.79 -8.84 11.22
CA PHE A 73 5.38 -8.08 12.40
C PHE A 73 6.51 -7.87 13.42
N HIS A 74 7.50 -8.76 13.45
CA HIS A 74 8.63 -8.68 14.38
C HIS A 74 9.63 -7.58 13.98
N SER A 75 9.90 -7.43 12.69
CA SER A 75 10.86 -6.43 12.18
C SER A 75 10.24 -5.03 12.05
N HIS A 76 10.92 -4.02 12.59
CA HIS A 76 10.54 -2.62 12.39
C HIS A 76 10.60 -2.20 10.91
N SER A 77 11.57 -2.73 10.16
CA SER A 77 11.77 -2.41 8.74
C SER A 77 10.61 -2.91 7.88
N LEU A 78 10.13 -4.13 8.12
CA LEU A 78 9.01 -4.72 7.38
C LEU A 78 7.69 -3.99 7.68
N ARG A 79 7.43 -3.65 8.95
CA ARG A 79 6.29 -2.80 9.33
C ARG A 79 6.31 -1.46 8.62
N LYS A 80 7.48 -0.84 8.47
CA LYS A 80 7.63 0.43 7.74
C LYS A 80 7.32 0.28 6.25
N ILE A 81 7.77 -0.80 5.61
CA ILE A 81 7.48 -1.10 4.21
C ILE A 81 5.97 -1.33 4.02
N ILE A 82 5.36 -2.19 4.82
CA ILE A 82 3.92 -2.50 4.75
C ILE A 82 3.07 -1.23 4.95
N ASN A 83 3.37 -0.41 5.96
CA ASN A 83 2.67 0.87 6.14
C ASN A 83 2.83 1.79 4.92
N SER A 84 4.00 1.79 4.30
CA SER A 84 4.26 2.61 3.11
C SER A 84 3.48 2.08 1.90
N MET A 85 3.36 0.76 1.75
CA MET A 85 2.53 0.13 0.72
C MET A 85 1.05 0.47 0.91
N PHE A 86 0.50 0.31 2.12
CA PHE A 86 -0.89 0.68 2.40
C PHE A 86 -1.17 2.16 2.16
N LYS A 87 -0.26 3.05 2.58
CA LYS A 87 -0.37 4.48 2.26
C LYS A 87 -0.35 4.72 0.75
N GLY A 88 0.49 3.99 0.01
CA GLY A 88 0.52 4.04 -1.46
C GLY A 88 -0.82 3.65 -2.10
N VAL A 89 -1.41 2.53 -1.67
CA VAL A 89 -2.71 2.06 -2.15
C VAL A 89 -3.81 3.09 -1.86
N ILE A 90 -3.87 3.62 -0.64
CA ILE A 90 -4.86 4.64 -0.26
C ILE A 90 -4.67 5.92 -1.08
N SER A 91 -3.43 6.31 -1.37
CA SER A 91 -3.11 7.52 -2.13
C SER A 91 -3.64 7.51 -3.57
N ILE A 92 -3.83 6.34 -4.17
CA ILE A 92 -4.33 6.19 -5.55
C ILE A 92 -5.75 5.62 -5.61
N ALA A 93 -6.39 5.42 -4.45
CA ALA A 93 -7.71 4.78 -4.37
C ALA A 93 -8.76 5.47 -5.26
N TYR A 94 -8.77 6.81 -5.30
CA TYR A 94 -9.71 7.59 -6.12
C TYR A 94 -9.61 7.28 -7.62
N VAL A 95 -8.40 7.20 -8.17
CA VAL A 95 -8.19 6.86 -9.59
C VAL A 95 -8.53 5.39 -9.84
N GLY A 96 -8.19 4.51 -8.90
CA GLY A 96 -8.57 3.10 -8.92
C GLY A 96 -10.09 2.90 -8.96
N THR A 97 -10.87 3.73 -8.26
CA THR A 97 -12.35 3.67 -8.31
C THR A 97 -12.90 3.89 -9.71
N VAL A 98 -12.36 4.86 -10.46
CA VAL A 98 -12.77 5.11 -11.85
C VAL A 98 -12.43 3.92 -12.74
N LEU A 99 -11.28 3.28 -12.53
CA LEU A 99 -10.88 2.08 -13.27
C LEU A 99 -11.81 0.88 -12.97
N ILE A 100 -12.18 0.67 -11.70
CA ILE A 100 -13.12 -0.37 -11.33
C ILE A 100 -14.50 -0.11 -11.93
N PHE A 101 -14.97 1.14 -11.90
CA PHE A 101 -16.22 1.53 -12.53
C PHE A 101 -16.22 1.23 -14.04
N HIS A 102 -15.13 1.56 -14.75
CA HIS A 102 -14.91 1.20 -16.16
C HIS A 102 -15.04 -0.31 -16.39
N LEU A 103 -14.36 -1.14 -15.58
CA LEU A 103 -14.44 -2.60 -15.69
C LEU A 103 -15.86 -3.15 -15.45
N VAL A 104 -16.59 -2.57 -14.51
CA VAL A 104 -17.97 -2.99 -14.20
C VAL A 104 -18.92 -2.65 -15.35
N VAL A 105 -18.87 -1.41 -15.85
CA VAL A 105 -19.74 -0.96 -16.96
C VAL A 105 -19.52 -1.82 -18.19
N PHE A 106 -18.27 -1.95 -18.65
CA PHE A 106 -17.95 -2.80 -19.80
C PHE A 106 -18.19 -4.28 -19.52
N GLY A 107 -18.07 -4.75 -18.28
CA GLY A 107 -18.41 -6.11 -17.87
C GLY A 107 -19.89 -6.43 -18.05
N ILE A 108 -20.79 -5.53 -17.64
CA ILE A 108 -22.25 -5.69 -17.82
C ILE A 108 -22.59 -5.73 -19.31
N VAL A 109 -22.06 -4.77 -20.08
CA VAL A 109 -22.27 -4.70 -21.54
C VAL A 109 -21.73 -5.98 -22.21
N GLY A 110 -20.51 -6.39 -21.88
CA GLY A 110 -19.87 -7.59 -22.42
C GLY A 110 -20.66 -8.86 -22.13
N THR A 111 -21.21 -9.02 -20.92
CA THR A 111 -22.09 -10.17 -20.61
C THR A 111 -23.36 -10.15 -21.47
N LYS A 112 -23.95 -8.98 -21.74
CA LYS A 112 -25.18 -8.91 -22.55
C LYS A 112 -24.94 -9.23 -24.02
N PHE A 113 -23.84 -8.74 -24.58
CA PHE A 113 -23.52 -8.93 -25.99
C PHE A 113 -22.90 -10.30 -26.29
N PHE A 114 -21.94 -10.76 -25.49
CA PHE A 114 -21.08 -11.89 -25.85
C PHE A 114 -21.37 -13.19 -25.10
N LYS A 115 -22.40 -13.23 -24.23
CA LYS A 115 -22.70 -14.43 -23.43
C LYS A 115 -22.94 -15.69 -24.26
N HIS A 116 -23.57 -15.58 -25.42
CA HIS A 116 -23.84 -16.71 -26.31
C HIS A 116 -22.67 -17.04 -27.25
N VAL A 117 -21.89 -16.02 -27.64
CA VAL A 117 -20.75 -16.17 -28.55
C VAL A 117 -19.52 -16.73 -27.84
N SER A 118 -19.22 -16.24 -26.63
CA SER A 118 -18.09 -16.67 -25.82
C SER A 118 -18.52 -16.91 -24.36
N PRO A 119 -19.19 -18.05 -24.09
CA PRO A 119 -19.68 -18.36 -22.74
C PRO A 119 -18.56 -18.62 -21.72
N ARG A 120 -17.35 -18.92 -22.19
CA ARG A 120 -16.16 -19.08 -21.33
C ARG A 120 -15.75 -17.76 -20.70
N GLU A 121 -15.64 -16.71 -21.51
CA GLU A 121 -15.14 -15.38 -21.09
C GLU A 121 -16.29 -14.46 -20.63
N PHE A 122 -17.45 -14.50 -21.31
CA PHE A 122 -18.57 -13.58 -21.09
C PHE A 122 -19.86 -14.25 -20.58
N GLY A 123 -19.80 -15.52 -20.14
CA GLY A 123 -21.00 -16.28 -19.77
C GLY A 123 -21.79 -15.72 -18.57
N ASN A 124 -21.11 -15.03 -17.65
CA ASN A 124 -21.73 -14.28 -16.57
C ASN A 124 -20.94 -12.99 -16.27
N PHE A 125 -21.49 -12.14 -15.42
CA PHE A 125 -20.88 -10.86 -15.05
C PHE A 125 -19.47 -11.02 -14.47
N TYR A 126 -19.30 -11.96 -13.52
CA TYR A 126 -18.01 -12.23 -12.89
C TYR A 126 -16.92 -12.63 -13.89
N LYS A 127 -17.23 -13.57 -14.79
CA LYS A 127 -16.32 -14.00 -15.87
C LYS A 127 -16.01 -12.85 -16.80
N SER A 128 -16.99 -12.03 -17.16
CA SER A 128 -16.81 -10.88 -18.06
C SER A 128 -15.85 -9.86 -17.45
N VAL A 129 -16.05 -9.51 -16.18
CA VAL A 129 -15.16 -8.56 -15.46
C VAL A 129 -13.74 -9.09 -15.36
N ILE A 130 -13.54 -10.39 -15.06
CA ILE A 130 -12.20 -10.99 -15.00
C ILE A 130 -11.54 -11.03 -16.38
N SER A 131 -12.29 -11.41 -17.41
CA SER A 131 -11.78 -11.47 -18.79
C SER A 131 -11.38 -10.09 -19.29
N LEU A 132 -12.16 -9.05 -18.97
CA LEU A 132 -11.86 -7.66 -19.29
C LEU A 132 -10.70 -7.11 -18.44
N PHE A 133 -10.61 -7.47 -17.16
CA PHE A 133 -9.46 -7.11 -16.33
C PHE A 133 -8.16 -7.73 -16.89
N THR A 134 -8.23 -8.97 -17.36
CA THR A 134 -7.10 -9.66 -18.01
C THR A 134 -6.77 -9.05 -19.39
N LEU A 135 -7.78 -8.53 -20.10
CA LEU A 135 -7.59 -7.81 -21.35
C LEU A 135 -6.98 -6.42 -21.13
N LEU A 136 -7.33 -5.75 -20.04
CA LEU A 136 -6.73 -4.47 -19.65
C LEU A 136 -5.21 -4.60 -19.45
N THR A 137 -4.76 -5.74 -18.91
CA THR A 137 -3.33 -6.07 -18.81
C THR A 137 -2.75 -6.70 -20.09
N THR A 138 -3.56 -6.79 -21.16
CA THR A 138 -3.23 -7.38 -22.47
C THR A 138 -2.82 -8.86 -22.43
N ALA A 139 -3.05 -9.56 -21.32
CA ALA A 139 -2.55 -10.92 -21.12
C ALA A 139 -3.31 -12.00 -21.91
N ASN A 140 -4.57 -11.72 -22.28
CA ASN A 140 -5.42 -12.62 -23.07
C ASN A 140 -5.78 -12.04 -24.46
N TYR A 141 -5.00 -11.07 -24.96
CA TYR A 141 -5.10 -10.59 -26.33
C TYR A 141 -4.29 -11.50 -27.28
N PRO A 142 -4.83 -11.93 -28.44
CA PRO A 142 -6.15 -11.63 -29.02
C PRO A 142 -7.24 -12.68 -28.68
N ASP A 143 -6.94 -13.68 -27.85
CA ASP A 143 -7.80 -14.85 -27.64
C ASP A 143 -9.21 -14.50 -27.10
N VAL A 144 -9.33 -13.49 -26.23
CA VAL A 144 -10.63 -13.08 -25.68
C VAL A 144 -11.58 -12.47 -26.72
N MET A 145 -11.02 -11.92 -27.80
CA MET A 145 -11.77 -11.17 -28.82
C MET A 145 -12.02 -11.96 -30.10
N VAL A 146 -11.22 -12.99 -30.39
CA VAL A 146 -11.29 -13.73 -31.66
C VAL A 146 -12.69 -14.32 -31.93
N LEU A 147 -13.36 -14.86 -30.91
CA LEU A 147 -14.70 -15.44 -31.07
C LEU A 147 -15.76 -14.37 -31.35
N ALA A 148 -15.68 -13.23 -30.66
CA ALA A 148 -16.57 -12.10 -30.87
C ALA A 148 -16.37 -11.47 -32.27
N LEU A 149 -15.13 -11.40 -32.76
CA LEU A 149 -14.83 -10.88 -34.09
C LEU A 149 -15.28 -11.80 -35.23
N ARG A 150 -15.29 -13.12 -34.98
CA ARG A 150 -15.82 -14.11 -35.94
C ARG A 150 -17.34 -14.03 -36.08
N ASP A 151 -18.04 -13.70 -35.01
CA ASP A 151 -19.48 -13.48 -35.01
C ASP A 151 -19.87 -12.21 -35.80
N SER A 152 -19.24 -11.07 -35.48
CA SER A 152 -19.41 -9.83 -36.25
C SER A 152 -18.16 -8.97 -36.18
N ARG A 153 -17.72 -8.45 -37.34
CA ARG A 153 -16.57 -7.54 -37.44
C ARG A 153 -16.77 -6.25 -36.64
N TRP A 154 -18.01 -5.81 -36.46
CA TRP A 154 -18.35 -4.61 -35.69
C TRP A 154 -18.06 -4.75 -34.19
N ASN A 155 -17.95 -5.98 -33.67
CA ASN A 155 -17.60 -6.24 -32.27
C ASN A 155 -16.19 -5.76 -31.91
N PHE A 156 -15.33 -5.51 -32.90
CA PHE A 156 -14.03 -4.83 -32.71
C PHE A 156 -14.18 -3.50 -31.97
N LEU A 157 -15.23 -2.72 -32.25
CA LEU A 157 -15.44 -1.41 -31.62
C LEU A 157 -15.57 -1.52 -30.10
N PHE A 158 -16.23 -2.57 -29.59
CA PHE A 158 -16.35 -2.78 -28.15
C PHE A 158 -14.96 -2.93 -27.50
N PHE A 159 -14.12 -3.81 -28.04
CA PHE A 159 -12.78 -4.07 -27.51
C PHE A 159 -11.83 -2.89 -27.71
N PHE A 160 -11.93 -2.21 -28.85
CA PHE A 160 -11.14 -1.03 -29.16
C PHE A 160 -11.44 0.11 -28.19
N CYS A 161 -12.73 0.45 -27.99
CA CYS A 161 -13.14 1.47 -27.03
C CYS A 161 -12.75 1.08 -25.59
N PHE A 162 -12.94 -0.19 -25.22
CA PHE A 162 -12.51 -0.70 -23.91
C PHE A 162 -11.01 -0.52 -23.67
N LEU A 163 -10.18 -0.89 -24.67
CA LEU A 163 -8.73 -0.79 -24.56
C LEU A 163 -8.24 0.66 -24.57
N VAL A 164 -8.75 1.52 -25.46
CA VAL A 164 -8.32 2.92 -25.52
C VAL A 164 -8.63 3.63 -24.20
N ILE A 165 -9.87 3.51 -23.70
CA ILE A 165 -10.28 4.14 -22.44
C ILE A 165 -9.55 3.48 -21.27
N GLY A 166 -9.48 2.15 -21.24
CA GLY A 166 -8.85 1.39 -20.17
C GLY A 166 -7.36 1.68 -20.02
N LEU A 167 -6.61 1.69 -21.13
CA LEU A 167 -5.18 1.99 -21.13
C LEU A 167 -4.93 3.45 -20.76
N PHE A 168 -5.75 4.40 -21.23
CA PHE A 168 -5.65 5.79 -20.81
C PHE A 168 -5.87 5.95 -19.30
N LEU A 169 -6.92 5.32 -18.75
CA LEU A 169 -7.18 5.31 -17.30
C LEU A 169 -6.05 4.63 -16.52
N PHE A 170 -5.49 3.53 -17.03
CA PHE A 170 -4.38 2.83 -16.41
C PHE A 170 -3.10 3.68 -16.39
N LEU A 171 -2.76 4.35 -17.49
CA LEU A 171 -1.62 5.27 -17.54
C LEU A 171 -1.80 6.45 -16.59
N ASN A 172 -3.02 6.99 -16.47
CA ASN A 172 -3.32 8.04 -15.49
C ASN A 172 -3.14 7.57 -14.04
N LEU A 173 -3.44 6.29 -13.74
CA LEU A 173 -3.15 5.70 -12.43
C LEU A 173 -1.64 5.64 -12.16
N VAL A 174 -0.84 5.21 -13.14
CA VAL A 174 0.62 5.19 -13.03
C VAL A 174 1.15 6.62 -12.83
N LEU A 175 0.68 7.58 -13.61
CA LEU A 175 1.07 8.99 -13.48
C LEU A 175 0.75 9.55 -12.09
N ALA A 176 -0.46 9.27 -11.57
CA ALA A 176 -0.85 9.69 -10.22
C ALA A 176 0.06 9.08 -9.15
N MET A 177 0.45 7.82 -9.28
CA MET A 177 1.39 7.17 -8.36
C MET A 177 2.78 7.81 -8.40
N VAL A 178 3.33 8.00 -9.60
CA VAL A 178 4.65 8.62 -9.80
C VAL A 178 4.65 10.05 -9.27
N PHE A 179 3.61 10.83 -9.57
CA PHE A 179 3.46 12.20 -9.10
C PHE A 179 3.36 12.27 -7.57
N ASN A 180 2.56 11.43 -6.93
CA ASN A 180 2.46 11.39 -5.47
C ASN A 180 3.78 10.99 -4.80
N SER A 181 4.51 10.04 -5.39
CA SER A 181 5.83 9.62 -4.90
C SER A 181 6.85 10.75 -5.03
N TYR A 182 6.90 11.40 -6.20
CA TYR A 182 7.74 12.57 -6.45
C TYR A 182 7.42 13.71 -5.49
N LYS A 183 6.15 14.09 -5.36
CA LYS A 183 5.68 15.14 -4.45
C LYS A 183 6.08 14.84 -3.00
N SER A 184 5.87 13.61 -2.54
CA SER A 184 6.24 13.18 -1.19
C SER A 184 7.76 13.26 -0.94
N ALA A 185 8.57 12.88 -1.93
CA ALA A 185 10.02 12.99 -1.86
C ALA A 185 10.48 14.45 -1.78
N VAL A 186 9.93 15.31 -2.62
CA VAL A 186 10.22 16.76 -2.64
C VAL A 186 9.81 17.43 -1.32
N GLU A 187 8.60 17.17 -0.82
CA GLU A 187 8.13 17.72 0.46
C GLU A 187 9.03 17.32 1.63
N LYS A 188 9.53 16.08 1.64
CA LYS A 188 10.46 15.61 2.68
C LYS A 188 11.78 16.38 2.63
N ASN A 189 12.36 16.57 1.45
CA ASN A 189 13.59 17.34 1.29
C ASN A 189 13.37 18.81 1.72
N LEU A 190 12.28 19.43 1.26
CA LEU A 190 11.93 20.80 1.63
C LEU A 190 11.76 20.99 3.14
N LYS A 191 11.16 20.02 3.84
CA LYS A 191 11.05 20.04 5.31
C LYS A 191 12.43 20.04 5.96
N VAL A 192 13.38 19.23 5.48
CA VAL A 192 14.75 19.20 6.00
C VAL A 192 15.48 20.52 5.74
N TYR A 193 15.39 21.07 4.52
CA TYR A 193 15.96 22.37 4.20
C TYR A 193 15.39 23.49 5.09
N ARG A 194 14.07 23.54 5.28
CA ARG A 194 13.42 24.52 6.16
C ARG A 194 13.84 24.37 7.62
N SER A 195 13.95 23.15 8.14
CA SER A 195 14.43 22.93 9.50
C SER A 195 15.87 23.40 9.69
N ARG A 196 16.76 23.11 8.73
CA ARG A 196 18.15 23.58 8.78
C ARG A 196 18.26 25.10 8.68
N ALA A 197 17.50 25.72 7.78
CA ALA A 197 17.46 27.17 7.64
C ALA A 197 16.97 27.84 8.93
N ARG A 198 15.93 27.30 9.58
CA ARG A 198 15.46 27.81 10.88
C ARG A 198 16.50 27.68 11.98
N LEU A 199 17.18 26.54 12.08
CA LEU A 199 18.23 26.33 13.09
C LEU A 199 19.42 27.26 12.87
N ALA A 200 19.86 27.44 11.62
CA ALA A 200 20.92 28.39 11.29
C ALA A 200 20.50 29.83 11.62
N LEU A 201 19.26 30.20 11.32
CA LEU A 201 18.74 31.53 11.66
C LEU A 201 18.67 31.74 13.17
N GLN A 202 18.21 30.74 13.94
CA GLN A 202 18.17 30.79 15.40
C GLN A 202 19.57 30.91 16.00
N ALA A 203 20.52 30.09 15.55
CA ALA A 203 21.90 30.17 16.01
C ALA A 203 22.54 31.52 15.65
N SER A 204 22.27 32.05 14.45
CA SER A 204 22.75 33.38 14.07
C SER A 204 22.11 34.49 14.91
N PHE A 205 20.84 34.36 15.27
CA PHE A 205 20.14 35.30 16.14
C PHE A 205 20.73 35.30 17.56
N GLU A 206 20.96 34.11 18.13
CA GLU A 206 21.61 33.94 19.44
C GLU A 206 23.02 34.54 19.47
N LEU A 207 23.79 34.41 18.38
CA LEU A 207 25.12 35.03 18.28
C LEU A 207 25.08 36.57 18.16
N LEU A 208 24.00 37.13 17.61
CA LEU A 208 23.84 38.57 17.44
C LEU A 208 23.21 39.26 18.66
N ASP A 209 22.41 38.54 19.45
CA ASP A 209 21.79 39.04 20.68
C ASP A 209 22.72 38.86 21.89
N LEU A 210 23.82 39.61 21.90
CA LEU A 210 24.85 39.56 22.98
C LEU A 210 24.28 39.87 24.38
N ASN A 211 23.15 40.57 24.46
CA ASN A 211 22.55 41.05 25.71
C ASN A 211 21.32 40.26 26.15
N ASN A 212 20.94 39.18 25.45
CA ASN A 212 19.77 38.35 25.74
C ASN A 212 18.46 39.15 25.82
N GLN A 213 18.31 40.16 24.97
CA GLN A 213 17.18 41.09 24.97
C GLN A 213 16.00 40.56 24.14
N ASN A 214 16.16 39.45 23.42
CA ASN A 214 15.22 38.87 22.45
C ASN A 214 14.89 39.78 21.26
N TYR A 215 15.73 40.77 20.97
CA TYR A 215 15.63 41.59 19.75
C TYR A 215 17.03 42.02 19.28
N ILE A 216 17.16 42.27 17.97
CA ILE A 216 18.39 42.78 17.36
C ILE A 216 18.20 44.26 17.05
N SER A 217 19.15 45.10 17.44
CA SER A 217 19.12 46.53 17.09
C SER A 217 19.32 46.75 15.59
N LEU A 218 18.72 47.83 15.08
CA LEU A 218 18.71 48.12 13.64
C LEU A 218 20.12 48.37 13.09
N ASP A 219 21.01 48.96 13.89
CA ASP A 219 22.42 49.18 13.52
C ASP A 219 23.19 47.86 13.35
N THR A 220 23.01 46.92 14.28
CA THR A 220 23.64 45.59 14.22
C THR A 220 23.13 44.81 13.00
N PHE A 221 21.82 44.87 12.72
CA PHE A 221 21.25 44.25 11.53
C PHE A 221 21.77 44.87 10.23
N ARG A 222 21.96 46.20 10.19
CA ARG A 222 22.54 46.90 9.04
C ARG A 222 23.96 46.44 8.75
N HIS A 223 24.80 46.26 9.79
CA HIS A 223 26.15 45.74 9.64
C HIS A 223 26.21 44.29 9.13
N LEU A 224 25.27 43.45 9.58
CA LEU A 224 25.11 42.08 9.08
C LEU A 224 24.80 42.07 7.57
N MET A 225 23.81 42.88 7.16
CA MET A 225 23.37 42.96 5.76
C MET A 225 24.46 43.48 4.81
N LEU A 226 25.43 44.25 5.31
CA LEU A 226 26.58 44.69 4.52
C LEU A 226 27.55 43.53 4.19
N HIS A 227 27.61 42.49 5.04
CA HIS A 227 28.48 41.32 4.82
C HIS A 227 27.75 40.16 4.14
N LEU A 228 26.44 40.03 4.34
CA LEU A 228 25.63 38.98 3.74
C LEU A 228 25.27 39.37 2.30
N LYS A 229 26.18 39.13 1.35
CA LYS A 229 25.91 39.40 -0.07
C LYS A 229 24.86 38.40 -0.58
N PRO A 230 23.72 38.84 -1.16
CA PRO A 230 22.78 37.93 -1.78
C PRO A 230 23.43 37.33 -3.04
N GLU A 231 23.55 36.01 -3.10
CA GLU A 231 23.77 35.31 -4.36
C GLU A 231 22.44 35.36 -5.13
N LEU A 232 22.36 36.30 -6.07
CA LEU A 232 21.32 36.39 -7.11
C LEU A 232 21.78 35.61 -8.34
#